data_AF-A0A174LGL0-F1
#
_entry.id   AF-A0A174LGL0-F1
#
_cell.length_a   1.000
_cell.length_b   1.000
_cell.length_c   1.000
_cell.angle_alpha   90.00
_cell.angle_beta   90.00
_cell.angle_gamma   90.00
#
_symmetry.space_group_name_H-M   'P 1'
#
loop_
_entity.id
_entity.type
_entity.pdbx_description
1 polymer ?
#
loop_
_entity_poly.entity_id
_entity_poly.type
_entity_poly.pdbx_seq_one_letter_code
_entity_poly.pdbx_strand_id
1 'polypeptide(L)'
;MLKNPVMSLGYKLAGVLPYSGTYTNPGPFPVPEEMAPHIHHMEVILGQATTPRPHCASMSYGDIMEITFAGTQKESDTERDFFRFLVREGIPVKVESNRTE
;
A
#
# COMPACT_ATOMS: atom_id res chain seq x y z
N MET A 1 26.88 20.14 11.04
CA MET A 1 26.51 19.25 12.17
C MET A 1 25.08 19.50 12.68
N LEU A 2 24.63 20.74 12.89
CA LEU A 2 23.30 21.03 13.50
C LEU A 2 22.08 20.80 12.57
N LYS A 3 22.25 20.93 11.24
CA LYS A 3 21.16 20.79 10.25
C LYS A 3 20.41 19.47 10.39
N ASN A 4 21.13 18.35 10.43
CA ASN A 4 20.50 17.02 10.39
C ASN A 4 19.65 16.73 11.64
N PRO A 5 20.13 17.01 12.88
CA PRO A 5 19.29 16.91 14.07
C PRO A 5 18.04 17.80 14.03
N VAL A 6 18.17 19.07 13.62
CA VAL A 6 17.05 20.01 13.56
C VAL A 6 16.01 19.56 12.53
N MET A 7 16.45 19.12 11.35
CA MET A 7 15.57 18.58 10.32
C MET A 7 14.87 17.30 10.79
N SER A 8 15.57 16.41 11.49
CA SER A 8 14.96 15.19 12.04
C SER A 8 13.87 15.51 13.05
N LEU A 9 14.09 16.47 13.94
CA LEU A 9 13.10 16.92 14.91
C LEU A 9 11.88 17.54 14.21
N GLY A 10 12.09 18.43 13.25
CA GLY A 10 11.02 19.04 12.47
C GLY A 10 10.19 18.01 11.70
N TYR A 11 10.83 17.01 11.09
CA TYR A 11 10.14 15.91 10.41
C TYR A 11 9.26 15.09 11.36
N LYS A 12 9.75 14.78 12.57
CA LYS A 12 8.96 14.05 13.58
C LYS A 12 7.76 14.85 14.10
N LEU A 13 7.91 16.17 14.24
CA LEU A 13 6.89 17.04 14.81
C LEU A 13 5.85 17.54 13.79
N ALA A 14 6.21 17.68 12.51
CA ALA A 14 5.32 18.29 11.51
C ALA A 14 5.22 17.47 10.22
N GLY A 15 6.24 16.67 9.88
CA GLY A 15 6.28 15.92 8.63
C GLY A 15 5.40 14.68 8.62
N VAL A 16 5.34 13.92 9.72
CA VAL A 16 4.68 12.59 9.77
C VAL A 16 3.47 12.50 10.70
N LEU A 17 3.21 13.53 11.52
CA LEU A 17 2.03 13.55 12.38
C LEU A 17 0.68 13.71 11.67
N PRO A 18 0.54 14.45 10.54
CA PRO A 18 -0.78 14.81 10.05
C PRO A 18 -1.53 13.67 9.34
N TYR A 19 -0.91 12.49 9.16
CA TYR A 19 -1.53 11.35 8.48
C TYR A 19 -1.39 10.04 9.27
N SER A 20 -2.43 9.21 9.17
CA SER A 20 -2.48 7.86 9.77
C SER A 20 -1.87 6.79 8.88
N GLY A 21 -1.78 7.05 7.58
CA GLY A 21 -1.20 6.18 6.57
C GLY A 21 -1.06 6.92 5.24
N THR A 22 -0.42 6.26 4.28
CA THR A 22 -0.31 6.77 2.91
C THR A 22 -1.17 5.91 2.01
N TYR A 23 -1.99 6.54 1.17
CA TYR A 23 -2.73 5.85 0.12
C TYR A 23 -2.29 6.40 -1.24
N THR A 24 -1.94 5.51 -2.17
CA THR A 24 -1.68 5.88 -3.56
C THR A 24 -2.51 5.03 -4.51
N ASN A 25 -3.00 5.64 -5.58
CA ASN A 25 -3.66 4.93 -6.65
C ASN A 25 -3.25 5.55 -8.00
N PRO A 26 -2.31 4.95 -8.73
CA PRO A 26 -1.95 5.37 -10.08
C PRO A 26 -3.10 5.18 -11.10
N GLY A 27 -4.12 4.39 -10.75
CA GLY A 27 -5.25 4.08 -11.60
C GLY A 27 -5.01 2.85 -12.50
N PRO A 28 -5.81 2.73 -13.57
CA PRO A 28 -5.63 1.68 -14.57
C PRO A 28 -4.28 1.83 -15.28
N PHE A 29 -3.57 0.72 -15.44
CA PHE A 29 -2.28 0.68 -16.13
C PHE A 29 -2.43 0.04 -17.52
N PRO A 30 -2.64 0.84 -18.59
CA PRO A 30 -2.71 0.31 -19.94
C PRO A 30 -1.33 -0.11 -20.43
N VAL A 31 -1.27 -1.21 -21.16
CA VAL A 31 -0.06 -1.71 -21.81
C VAL A 31 -0.32 -1.96 -23.29
N PRO A 32 0.72 -1.89 -24.14
CA PRO A 32 0.63 -2.37 -25.52
C PRO A 32 0.15 -3.83 -25.60
N GLU A 33 -0.60 -4.17 -26.64
CA GLU A 33 -1.18 -5.51 -26.83
C GLU A 33 -0.08 -6.58 -26.91
N GLU A 34 1.08 -6.23 -27.47
CA GLU A 34 2.23 -7.11 -27.57
C GLU A 34 2.84 -7.46 -26.20
N MET A 35 2.68 -6.59 -25.20
CA MET A 35 3.17 -6.84 -23.83
C MET A 35 2.20 -7.69 -23.02
N ALA A 36 0.89 -7.60 -23.29
CA ALA A 36 -0.14 -8.19 -22.46
C ALA A 36 0.02 -9.72 -22.23
N PRO A 37 0.38 -10.55 -23.23
CA PRO A 37 0.60 -11.99 -23.03
C PRO A 37 1.76 -12.35 -22.10
N HIS A 38 2.67 -11.40 -21.85
CA HIS A 38 3.87 -11.60 -21.04
C HIS A 38 3.71 -11.13 -19.59
N ILE A 39 2.59 -10.48 -19.26
CA ILE A 39 2.31 -9.96 -17.92
C ILE A 39 1.35 -10.90 -17.21
N HIS A 40 1.84 -11.54 -16.15
CA HIS A 40 1.03 -12.48 -15.34
C HIS A 40 0.38 -11.82 -14.12
N HIS A 41 1.03 -10.79 -13.57
CA HIS A 41 0.62 -10.07 -12.39
C HIS A 41 1.24 -8.68 -12.43
N MET A 42 0.51 -7.68 -11.95
CA MET A 42 0.98 -6.31 -11.89
C MET A 42 0.48 -5.67 -10.60
N GLU A 43 1.41 -5.22 -9.77
CA GLU A 43 1.13 -4.55 -8.52
C GLU A 43 1.97 -3.27 -8.39
N VAL A 44 1.48 -2.35 -7.59
CA VAL A 44 2.24 -1.22 -7.09
C VAL A 44 2.49 -1.46 -5.62
N ILE A 45 3.76 -1.35 -5.19
CA ILE A 45 4.13 -1.46 -3.78
C ILE A 45 4.66 -0.10 -3.35
N LEU A 46 4.00 0.50 -2.35
CA LEU A 46 4.55 1.67 -1.69
C LEU A 46 5.77 1.27 -0.85
N GLY A 47 6.84 2.07 -0.95
CA GLY A 47 8.02 1.89 -0.10
C GLY A 47 7.65 1.88 1.38
N GLN A 48 8.35 1.05 2.16
CA GLN A 48 8.04 0.82 3.57
C GLN A 48 8.05 2.13 4.38
N ALA A 49 7.02 2.31 5.21
CA ALA A 49 6.93 3.42 6.14
C ALA A 49 8.10 3.43 7.15
N THR A 50 8.67 4.61 7.42
CA THR A 50 9.69 4.80 8.47
C THR A 50 9.11 4.77 9.89
N THR A 51 7.79 4.65 10.01
CA THR A 51 7.05 4.52 11.28
C THR A 51 6.00 3.41 11.13
N PRO A 52 5.54 2.79 12.23
CA PRO A 52 4.52 1.73 12.19
C PRO A 52 3.16 2.30 11.73
N ARG A 53 2.94 2.31 10.42
CA ARG A 53 1.73 2.79 9.75
C ARG A 53 1.54 2.03 8.44
N PRO A 54 0.30 1.82 7.99
CA PRO A 54 0.04 1.19 6.71
C PRO A 54 0.34 2.16 5.56
N HIS A 55 1.11 1.70 4.59
CA HIS A 55 1.16 2.28 3.26
C HIS A 55 0.33 1.38 2.34
N CYS A 56 -0.80 1.89 1.88
CA CYS A 56 -1.73 1.20 1.02
C CYS A 56 -1.58 1.70 -0.40
N ALA A 57 -1.36 0.81 -1.35
CA ALA A 57 -1.32 1.16 -2.76
C ALA A 57 -2.36 0.34 -3.51
N SER A 58 -3.01 0.96 -4.48
CA SER A 58 -3.92 0.26 -5.37
C SER A 58 -3.62 0.57 -6.82
N MET A 59 -3.93 -0.35 -7.70
CA MET A 59 -3.91 -0.14 -9.14
C MET A 59 -4.81 -1.17 -9.83
N SER A 60 -5.12 -0.97 -11.11
CA SER A 60 -5.79 -2.00 -11.89
C SER A 60 -5.05 -2.35 -13.17
N TYR A 61 -5.10 -3.64 -13.51
CA TYR A 61 -4.62 -4.19 -14.77
C TYR A 61 -5.68 -5.14 -15.32
N GLY A 62 -6.25 -4.78 -16.48
CA GLY A 62 -7.44 -5.45 -16.99
C GLY A 62 -8.61 -5.34 -16.00
N ASP A 63 -9.24 -6.48 -15.72
CA ASP A 63 -10.38 -6.59 -14.78
C ASP A 63 -9.95 -6.84 -13.32
N ILE A 64 -8.65 -6.86 -13.04
CA ILE A 64 -8.10 -7.13 -11.71
C ILE A 64 -7.65 -5.82 -11.07
N MET A 65 -8.16 -5.55 -9.87
CA MET A 65 -7.66 -4.49 -9.00
C MET A 65 -6.76 -5.11 -7.93
N GLU A 66 -5.50 -4.70 -7.91
CA GLU A 66 -4.55 -5.09 -6.88
C GLU A 66 -4.50 -4.03 -5.79
N ILE A 67 -4.50 -4.48 -4.53
CA ILE A 67 -4.39 -3.62 -3.34
C ILE A 67 -3.31 -4.19 -2.44
N THR A 68 -2.22 -3.45 -2.29
CA THR A 68 -1.08 -3.86 -1.48
C THR A 68 -1.00 -3.03 -0.21
N PHE A 69 -0.62 -3.68 0.88
CA PHE A 69 -0.30 -3.03 2.15
C PHE A 69 1.15 -3.32 2.50
N ALA A 70 1.95 -2.26 2.64
CA ALA A 70 3.33 -2.33 3.07
C ALA A 70 3.53 -1.54 4.37
N GLY A 71 4.30 -2.06 5.32
CA GLY A 71 4.52 -1.37 6.58
C GLY A 71 5.40 -2.14 7.55
N THR A 72 5.85 -1.45 8.59
CA THR A 72 6.62 -2.03 9.71
C THR A 72 5.74 -2.43 10.90
N GLN A 73 4.42 -2.22 10.79
CA GLN A 73 3.47 -2.59 11.84
C GLN A 73 3.50 -4.11 12.03
N LYS A 74 3.30 -4.58 13.28
CA LYS A 74 3.19 -6.02 13.56
C LYS A 74 1.74 -6.50 13.41
N GLU A 75 0.81 -5.68 13.85
CA GLU A 75 -0.63 -5.90 13.80
C GLU A 75 -1.12 -5.92 12.35
N SER A 76 -2.21 -6.66 12.11
CA SER A 76 -2.84 -6.83 10.77
C SER A 76 -4.30 -6.39 10.75
N ASP A 77 -4.77 -5.73 11.81
CA ASP A 77 -6.19 -5.50 12.04
C ASP A 77 -6.78 -4.55 11.00
N THR A 78 -6.02 -3.52 10.63
CA THR A 78 -6.47 -2.54 9.62
C THR A 78 -6.62 -3.19 8.24
N GLU A 79 -5.63 -3.97 7.79
CA GLU A 79 -5.70 -4.66 6.50
C GLU A 79 -6.83 -5.71 6.51
N ARG A 80 -6.94 -6.45 7.62
CA ARG A 80 -7.98 -7.47 7.80
C ARG A 80 -9.39 -6.88 7.77
N ASP A 81 -9.61 -5.77 8.47
CA ASP A 81 -10.92 -5.11 8.50
C ASP A 81 -11.27 -4.48 7.15
N PHE A 82 -10.28 -3.96 6.44
CA PHE A 82 -10.46 -3.48 5.07
C PHE A 82 -10.93 -4.60 4.13
N PHE A 83 -10.24 -5.74 4.07
CA PHE A 83 -10.65 -6.85 3.20
C PHE A 83 -11.98 -7.47 3.65
N ARG A 84 -12.26 -7.54 4.95
CA ARG A 84 -13.57 -7.96 5.47
C ARG A 84 -14.70 -7.03 5.03
N PHE A 85 -14.44 -5.73 5.02
CA PHE A 85 -15.41 -4.75 4.51
C PHE A 85 -15.72 -5.02 3.04
N LEU A 86 -14.72 -5.22 2.18
CA LEU A 86 -14.95 -5.52 0.76
C LEU A 86 -15.80 -6.78 0.55
N VAL A 87 -15.50 -7.86 1.27
CA VAL A 87 -16.28 -9.10 1.19
C VAL A 87 -17.73 -8.87 1.64
N ARG A 88 -17.96 -8.07 2.69
CA ARG A 88 -19.32 -7.73 3.15
C ARG A 88 -20.10 -6.91 2.14
N GLU A 89 -19.43 -6.05 1.38
CA GLU A 89 -20.01 -5.30 0.26
C GLU A 89 -20.21 -6.16 -1.01
N GLY A 90 -19.90 -7.46 -0.94
CA GLY A 90 -20.09 -8.40 -2.06
C GLY A 90 -18.97 -8.38 -3.10
N ILE A 91 -17.81 -7.77 -2.79
CA ILE A 91 -16.65 -7.72 -3.68
C ILE A 91 -15.78 -8.95 -3.39
N PRO A 92 -15.55 -9.85 -4.38
CA PRO A 92 -14.69 -11.01 -4.19
C PRO A 92 -13.23 -10.56 -4.05
N VAL A 93 -12.52 -11.12 -3.05
CA VAL A 93 -11.11 -10.82 -2.79
C VAL A 93 -10.30 -12.11 -2.68
N LYS A 94 -9.06 -12.07 -3.17
CA LYS A 94 -8.01 -13.05 -2.89
C LYS A 94 -6.96 -12.32 -2.04
N VAL A 95 -6.60 -12.89 -0.89
CA VAL A 95 -5.60 -12.28 0.02
C VAL A 95 -4.33 -13.11 -0.01
N GLU A 96 -3.22 -12.46 -0.34
CA GLU A 96 -1.86 -13.02 -0.26
C GLU A 96 -1.05 -12.22 0.75
N SER A 97 -0.18 -12.90 1.51
CA SER A 97 0.62 -12.27 2.54
C SER A 97 1.96 -12.97 2.69
N ASN A 98 3.02 -12.18 2.80
CA ASN A 98 4.37 -12.67 3.11
C ASN A 98 4.60 -12.84 4.63
N ARG A 99 3.61 -12.53 5.47
CA ARG A 99 3.67 -12.78 6.91
C ARG A 99 3.51 -14.28 7.19
N THR A 100 4.42 -14.82 7.98
CA THR A 100 4.39 -16.23 8.42
C THR A 100 3.64 -16.45 9.73
N GLU A 101 3.27 -15.36 10.42
CA GLU A 101 2.54 -15.33 11.69
C GLU A 101 1.21 -14.56 11.53
#